data_AF-A0A2C9LII4-F1
#
_entry.id   AF-A0A2C9LII4-F1
#
_cell.length_a   1.000
_cell.length_b   1.000
_cell.length_c   1.000
_cell.angle_alpha   90.00
_cell.angle_beta   90.00
_cell.angle_gamma   90.00
#
_symmetry.space_group_name_H-M   'P 1'
#
loop_
_entity.id
_entity.type
_entity.pdbx_description
1 polymer ?
#
loop_
_entity_poly.entity_id
_entity_poly.type
_entity_poly.pdbx_seq_one_letter_code
_entity_poly.pdbx_strand_id
1 'polypeptide(L)'
;MADATNLPFVAKNRTGDLLYDTFLKKTLGYFLPQCLRYVSEVRPVDPIDTIARCLYKSVDINYYQQEKIRYLRDLERANHMLKQSKNKILNRLPPIVQAAKTERDVLHKLREEELQDLLHILENSDDPLDDDITARLNFLAVFTS
;
A
#
# COMPACT_ATOMS: atom_id res chain seq x y z
N MET A 1 72.82 -32.80 19.76
CA MET A 1 71.51 -33.44 20.02
C MET A 1 70.49 -32.32 19.93
N ALA A 2 69.75 -32.25 18.83
CA ALA A 2 68.93 -31.09 18.48
C ALA A 2 67.47 -31.28 18.95
N ASP A 3 66.96 -30.24 19.61
CA ASP A 3 65.60 -30.07 20.08
C ASP A 3 64.57 -30.19 18.96
N ALA A 4 63.51 -30.96 19.20
CA ALA A 4 62.37 -31.15 18.31
C ALA A 4 61.19 -30.21 18.65
N THR A 5 61.48 -28.98 19.08
CA THR A 5 60.48 -27.92 19.28
C THR A 5 60.41 -27.03 18.04
N ASN A 6 59.75 -27.49 16.99
CA ASN A 6 59.13 -26.64 15.95
C ASN A 6 58.36 -27.51 14.96
N LEU A 7 57.18 -27.97 15.37
CA LEU A 7 56.15 -28.35 14.40
C LEU A 7 55.28 -27.09 14.17
N PRO A 8 55.31 -26.48 12.98
CA PRO A 8 54.37 -25.43 12.66
C PRO A 8 52.98 -26.08 12.59
N PHE A 9 52.12 -25.78 13.57
CA PHE A 9 50.71 -26.19 13.54
C PHE A 9 50.03 -25.46 12.38
N VAL A 10 50.10 -26.14 11.24
CA VAL A 10 49.35 -26.05 9.99
C VAL A 10 48.23 -25.00 10.02
N ALA A 11 48.56 -23.80 9.56
CA ALA A 11 47.59 -22.80 9.10
C ALA A 11 47.03 -23.20 7.72
N LYS A 12 46.42 -24.38 7.60
CA LYS A 12 45.62 -24.76 6.42
C LYS A 12 44.16 -24.86 6.86
N ASN A 13 43.31 -24.00 6.27
CA ASN A 13 41.83 -24.02 6.27
C ASN A 13 41.07 -22.92 7.06
N ARG A 14 41.73 -21.85 7.53
CA ARG A 14 41.05 -20.77 8.30
C ARG A 14 39.85 -20.11 7.58
N THR A 15 39.87 -20.01 6.25
CA THR A 15 38.77 -19.41 5.48
C THR A 15 37.57 -20.33 5.31
N GLY A 16 37.78 -21.66 5.21
CA GLY A 16 36.70 -22.63 5.13
C GLY A 16 35.94 -22.74 6.45
N ASP A 17 36.67 -22.73 7.56
CA ASP A 17 36.10 -22.82 8.91
C ASP A 17 35.30 -21.55 9.28
N LEU A 18 35.76 -20.35 8.87
CA LEU A 18 35.00 -19.11 9.08
C LEU A 18 33.66 -19.08 8.31
N LEU A 19 33.65 -19.61 7.09
CA LEU A 19 32.42 -19.72 6.28
C LEU A 19 31.46 -20.76 6.87
N TYR A 20 32.00 -21.84 7.42
CA TYR A 20 31.23 -22.87 8.10
C TYR A 20 30.63 -22.38 9.42
N ASP A 21 31.40 -21.67 10.25
CA ASP A 21 30.91 -21.09 11.51
C ASP A 21 29.83 -20.03 11.27
N THR A 22 30.01 -19.17 10.27
CA THR A 22 28.98 -18.19 9.90
C THR A 22 27.73 -18.86 9.35
N PHE A 23 27.87 -19.94 8.58
CA PHE A 23 26.75 -20.75 8.11
C PHE A 23 25.99 -21.41 9.27
N LEU A 24 26.69 -22.06 10.20
CA LEU A 24 26.10 -22.69 11.39
C LEU A 24 25.39 -21.65 12.27
N LYS A 25 26.01 -20.49 12.47
CA LYS A 25 25.41 -19.40 13.26
C LYS A 25 24.14 -18.85 12.61
N LYS A 26 24.09 -18.78 11.28
CA LYS A 26 22.90 -18.33 10.55
C LYS A 26 21.77 -19.36 10.54
N THR A 27 22.09 -20.64 10.41
CA THR A 27 21.09 -21.71 10.28
C THR A 27 20.60 -22.23 11.62
N LEU A 28 21.51 -22.48 12.56
CA LEU A 28 21.23 -23.12 13.85
C LEU A 28 21.43 -22.19 15.05
N GLY A 29 22.15 -21.08 14.89
CA GLY A 29 22.57 -20.23 16.01
C GLY A 29 21.43 -19.62 16.84
N TYR A 30 20.21 -19.56 16.30
CA TYR A 30 19.03 -19.13 17.06
C TYR A 30 18.28 -20.30 17.71
N PHE A 31 18.04 -21.38 16.95
CA PHE A 31 17.16 -22.47 17.37
C PHE A 31 17.87 -23.51 18.24
N LEU A 32 19.11 -23.88 17.92
CA LEU A 32 19.84 -24.91 18.64
C LEU A 32 20.05 -24.57 20.11
N PRO A 33 20.46 -23.33 20.51
CA PRO A 33 20.57 -22.97 21.92
C PRO A 33 19.24 -23.05 22.68
N GLN A 34 18.13 -22.70 22.03
CA GLN A 34 16.79 -22.79 22.66
C GLN A 34 16.37 -24.25 22.87
N CYS A 35 16.64 -25.12 21.90
CA CYS A 35 16.39 -26.56 22.00
C CYS A 35 17.23 -27.17 23.13
N LEU A 36 18.52 -26.84 23.18
CA LEU A 36 19.43 -27.32 24.22
C LEU A 36 19.00 -26.85 25.62
N ARG A 37 18.57 -25.59 25.76
CA ARG A 37 18.02 -25.08 27.01
C ARG A 37 16.78 -25.86 27.42
N TYR A 38 15.83 -26.05 26.51
CA TYR A 38 14.62 -26.82 26.77
C TYR A 38 14.91 -28.26 27.23
N VAL A 39 15.82 -28.96 26.54
CA VAL A 39 16.22 -30.32 26.94
C VAL A 39 16.94 -30.33 28.28
N SER A 40 17.75 -29.32 28.59
CA SER A 40 18.42 -29.20 29.89
C SER A 40 17.46 -28.99 31.06
N GLU A 41 16.34 -28.30 30.83
CA GLU A 41 15.30 -28.02 31.82
C GLU A 41 14.37 -29.21 32.02
N VAL A 42 13.90 -29.82 30.93
CA VAL A 42 12.90 -30.91 30.95
C VAL A 42 13.54 -32.27 31.25
N ARG A 43 14.83 -32.43 30.96
CA ARG A 43 15.61 -33.68 31.14
C ARG A 43 14.84 -34.91 30.64
N PRO A 44 14.46 -34.94 29.36
CA PRO A 44 13.72 -36.05 28.78
C PRO A 44 14.54 -37.34 28.85
N VAL A 45 13.84 -38.47 28.87
CA VAL A 45 14.45 -39.82 28.88
C VAL A 45 15.38 -40.01 27.67
N ASP A 46 14.98 -39.49 26.51
CA ASP A 46 15.83 -39.43 25.31
C ASP A 46 16.08 -37.97 24.89
N PRO A 47 17.22 -37.38 25.29
CA PRO A 47 17.56 -36.01 24.94
C PRO A 47 17.91 -35.84 23.46
N ILE A 48 18.47 -36.87 22.81
CA ILE A 48 18.89 -36.77 21.40
C ILE A 48 17.65 -36.74 20.50
N ASP A 49 16.72 -37.66 20.73
CA ASP A 49 15.47 -37.69 19.98
C ASP A 49 14.62 -36.43 20.22
N THR A 50 14.60 -35.92 21.45
CA THR A 50 13.91 -34.65 21.76
C THR A 50 14.52 -33.47 21.01
N ILE A 51 15.86 -33.37 20.96
CA ILE A 51 16.54 -32.33 20.17
C ILE A 51 16.18 -32.45 18.69
N ALA A 52 16.22 -33.66 18.13
CA ALA A 52 15.88 -33.90 16.72
C ALA A 52 14.46 -33.43 16.41
N ARG A 53 13.47 -33.83 17.23
CA ARG A 53 12.06 -33.40 17.08
C ARG A 53 11.91 -31.88 17.15
N CYS A 54 12.61 -31.22 18.07
CA CYS A 54 12.58 -29.75 18.19
C CYS A 54 13.17 -29.07 16.95
N LEU A 55 14.30 -29.58 16.43
CA LEU A 55 14.92 -29.05 15.22
C LEU A 55 14.04 -29.24 13.99
N TYR A 56 13.39 -30.40 13.82
CA TYR A 56 12.44 -30.61 12.72
C TYR A 56 11.26 -29.64 12.78
N LYS A 57 10.64 -29.46 13.95
CA LYS A 57 9.55 -28.49 14.14
C LYS A 57 9.99 -27.05 13.87
N SER A 58 11.26 -26.72 14.13
CA SER A 58 11.78 -25.38 13.89
C SER A 58 11.78 -24.99 12.41
N VAL A 59 11.86 -25.96 11.49
CA VAL A 59 11.80 -25.72 10.04
C VAL A 59 10.42 -25.19 9.65
N ASP A 60 9.36 -25.83 10.14
CA ASP A 60 7.98 -25.40 9.87
C ASP A 60 7.69 -24.02 10.47
N ILE A 61 8.19 -23.77 11.68
CA ILE A 61 8.05 -22.47 12.36
C ILE A 61 8.77 -21.39 11.56
N ASN A 62 9.97 -21.64 11.05
CA ASN A 62 10.71 -20.70 10.21
C ASN A 62 9.96 -20.39 8.91
N TYR A 63 9.45 -21.42 8.25
CA TYR A 63 8.67 -21.25 7.03
C TYR A 63 7.45 -20.36 7.28
N TYR A 64 6.69 -20.64 8.34
CA TYR A 64 5.54 -19.83 8.73
C TYR A 64 5.94 -18.38 9.06
N GLN A 65 7.05 -18.17 9.78
CA GLN A 65 7.52 -16.82 10.10
C GLN A 65 7.92 -16.04 8.84
N GLN A 66 8.57 -16.68 7.88
CA GLN A 66 8.92 -16.04 6.61
C GLN A 66 7.67 -15.64 5.82
N GLU A 67 6.69 -16.54 5.71
CA GLU A 67 5.40 -16.25 5.07
C GLU A 67 4.65 -15.12 5.77
N LYS A 68 4.61 -15.13 7.10
CA LYS A 68 4.00 -14.05 7.89
C LYS A 68 4.67 -12.70 7.63
N ILE A 69 6.01 -12.65 7.61
CA ILE A 69 6.75 -11.42 7.31
C ILE A 69 6.43 -10.93 5.90
N ARG A 70 6.37 -11.83 4.92
CA ARG A 70 6.01 -11.49 3.53
C ARG A 70 4.61 -10.89 3.48
N TYR A 71 3.64 -11.57 4.08
CA TYR A 71 2.25 -11.13 4.15
C TYR A 71 2.12 -9.73 4.78
N LEU A 72 2.79 -9.49 5.90
CA LEU A 72 2.75 -8.18 6.58
C LEU A 72 3.32 -7.05 5.71
N ARG A 73 4.42 -7.31 4.98
CA ARG A 73 5.00 -6.34 4.05
C ARG A 73 4.05 -6.03 2.89
N ASP A 74 3.38 -7.03 2.34
CA ASP A 74 2.45 -6.84 1.24
C ASP A 74 1.20 -6.08 1.70
N LEU A 75 0.73 -6.35 2.92
CA LEU A 75 -0.36 -5.60 3.55
C LEU A 75 0.01 -4.13 3.81
N GLU A 76 1.25 -3.86 4.23
CA GLU A 76 1.75 -2.50 4.40
C GLU A 76 1.81 -1.74 3.07
N ARG A 77 2.32 -2.38 2.00
CA ARG A 77 2.33 -1.81 0.65
C ARG A 77 0.93 -1.51 0.13
N ALA A 78 0.00 -2.45 0.27
CA ALA A 78 -1.38 -2.27 -0.15
C ALA A 78 -2.05 -1.08 0.58
N ASN A 79 -1.83 -0.97 1.89
CA ASN A 79 -2.31 0.17 2.67
C ASN A 79 -1.69 1.50 2.22
N HIS A 80 -0.40 1.51 1.89
CA HIS A 80 0.26 2.70 1.39
C HIS A 80 -0.36 3.16 0.05
N MET A 81 -0.58 2.23 -0.89
CA MET A 81 -1.23 2.50 -2.16
C MET A 81 -2.66 3.03 -1.99
N LEU A 82 -3.43 2.46 -1.06
CA LEU A 82 -4.78 2.91 -0.75
C LEU A 82 -4.79 4.34 -0.17
N LYS A 83 -3.85 4.67 0.71
CA LYS A 83 -3.71 6.04 1.24
C LYS A 83 -3.39 7.03 0.12
N GLN A 84 -2.47 6.67 -0.76
CA GLN A 84 -2.13 7.51 -1.91
C GLN A 84 -3.31 7.71 -2.86
N SER A 85 -4.10 6.66 -3.15
CA SER A 85 -5.27 6.78 -4.02
C SER A 85 -6.34 7.68 -3.42
N LYS A 86 -6.62 7.54 -2.12
CA LYS A 86 -7.53 8.43 -1.39
C LYS A 86 -7.08 9.89 -1.45
N ASN A 87 -5.79 10.15 -1.23
CA ASN A 87 -5.26 11.51 -1.31
C ASN A 87 -5.36 12.09 -2.73
N LYS A 88 -5.10 11.29 -3.77
CA LYS A 88 -5.28 11.74 -5.17
C LYS A 88 -6.73 12.12 -5.47
N ILE A 89 -7.69 11.32 -4.99
CA ILE A 89 -9.12 11.60 -5.16
C ILE A 89 -9.51 12.87 -4.39
N LEU A 90 -9.08 12.99 -3.14
CA LEU A 90 -9.36 14.15 -2.29
C LEU A 90 -8.82 15.45 -2.88
N ASN A 91 -7.66 15.39 -3.56
CA ASN A 91 -7.07 16.58 -4.18
C ASN A 91 -7.67 16.92 -5.56
N ARG A 92 -8.29 15.96 -6.25
CA ARG A 92 -8.87 16.15 -7.58
C ARG A 92 -10.35 16.54 -7.56
N LEU A 93 -11.12 16.07 -6.58
CA LEU A 93 -12.55 16.37 -6.48
C LEU A 93 -12.84 17.87 -6.28
N PRO A 94 -12.17 18.60 -5.38
CA PRO A 94 -12.48 20.01 -5.13
C PRO A 94 -12.39 20.91 -6.36
N PRO A 95 -11.32 20.87 -7.20
CA PRO A 95 -11.27 21.72 -8.38
C PRO A 95 -12.31 21.32 -9.43
N ILE A 96 -12.64 20.04 -9.57
CA ILE A 96 -13.69 19.57 -10.49
C ILE A 96 -15.06 20.09 -10.06
N VAL A 97 -15.38 19.97 -8.77
CA VAL A 97 -16.64 20.47 -8.21
C VAL A 97 -16.72 21.99 -8.35
N GLN A 98 -15.61 22.70 -8.09
CA GLN A 98 -15.56 24.15 -8.26
C GLN A 98 -15.74 24.57 -9.72
N ALA A 99 -15.08 23.87 -10.66
CA ALA A 99 -15.23 24.13 -12.10
C ALA A 99 -16.66 23.91 -12.58
N ALA A 100 -17.28 22.79 -12.17
CA ALA A 100 -18.68 22.50 -12.49
C ALA A 100 -19.64 23.55 -11.90
N LYS A 101 -19.34 24.06 -10.69
CA LYS A 101 -20.11 25.14 -10.08
C LYS A 101 -19.97 26.45 -10.86
N THR A 102 -18.75 26.84 -11.23
CA THR A 102 -18.53 28.05 -12.03
C THR A 102 -19.18 27.96 -13.40
N GLU A 103 -19.12 26.79 -14.05
CA GLU A 103 -19.76 26.57 -15.35
C GLU A 103 -21.28 26.68 -15.23
N ARG A 104 -21.87 26.08 -14.20
CA ARG A 104 -23.30 26.23 -13.89
C ARG A 104 -23.67 27.70 -13.67
N ASP A 105 -22.90 28.44 -12.89
CA ASP A 105 -23.19 29.85 -12.58
C ASP A 105 -23.08 30.73 -13.85
N VAL A 106 -22.12 30.45 -14.73
CA VAL A 106 -21.98 31.13 -16.03
C VAL A 106 -23.18 30.82 -16.94
N LEU A 107 -23.58 29.55 -17.05
CA LEU A 107 -24.75 29.16 -17.83
C LEU A 107 -26.04 29.78 -17.30
N HIS A 108 -26.16 29.92 -15.98
CA HIS A 108 -27.31 30.59 -15.38
C HIS A 108 -27.38 32.07 -15.80
N LYS A 109 -26.25 32.79 -15.70
CA LYS A 109 -26.18 34.20 -16.13
C LYS A 109 -26.47 34.38 -17.61
N LEU A 110 -25.90 33.53 -18.46
CA LEU A 110 -26.16 33.59 -19.92
C LEU A 110 -27.64 33.36 -20.24
N ARG A 111 -28.32 32.48 -19.50
CA ARG A 111 -29.77 32.28 -19.66
C ARG A 111 -30.60 33.45 -19.15
N GLU A 112 -30.20 34.07 -18.04
CA GLU A 112 -30.86 35.29 -17.55
C GLU A 112 -30.71 36.46 -18.54
N GLU A 113 -29.52 36.62 -19.12
CA GLU A 113 -29.24 37.61 -20.18
C GLU A 113 -30.09 37.31 -21.43
N GLU A 114 -30.13 36.07 -21.92
CA GLU A 114 -30.99 35.69 -23.07
C GLU A 114 -32.48 35.96 -22.78
N LEU A 115 -32.94 35.68 -21.55
CA LEU A 115 -34.32 35.94 -21.15
C LEU A 115 -34.63 37.44 -21.12
N GLN A 116 -33.70 38.27 -20.62
CA GLN A 116 -33.84 39.73 -20.63
C GLN A 116 -33.87 40.29 -22.06
N ASP A 117 -33.01 39.81 -22.95
CA ASP A 117 -32.98 40.22 -24.35
C ASP A 117 -34.30 39.87 -25.07
N LEU A 118 -34.83 38.65 -24.85
CA LEU A 118 -36.11 38.23 -25.43
C LEU A 118 -37.29 39.05 -24.89
N LEU A 119 -37.30 39.39 -23.60
CA LEU A 119 -38.31 40.28 -23.02
C LEU A 119 -38.21 41.69 -23.62
N HIS A 120 -37.00 42.20 -23.84
CA HIS A 120 -36.83 43.52 -24.45
C HIS A 120 -37.26 43.56 -25.92
N ILE A 121 -37.05 42.48 -26.67
CA ILE A 121 -37.57 42.34 -28.04
C ILE A 121 -39.11 42.37 -28.03
N LEU A 122 -39.74 41.69 -27.08
CA LEU A 122 -41.20 41.69 -26.92
C LEU A 122 -41.77 43.05 -26.55
N GLU A 123 -41.09 43.81 -25.69
CA GLU A 123 -41.53 45.16 -25.30
C GLU A 123 -41.46 46.16 -26.46
N ASN A 124 -40.57 45.94 -27.43
CA ASN A 124 -40.35 46.86 -28.55
C ASN A 124 -40.95 46.38 -29.89
N SER A 125 -41.58 45.20 -29.94
CA SER A 125 -42.20 44.68 -31.16
C SER A 125 -43.66 45.12 -31.26
N ASP A 126 -44.00 45.91 -32.28
CA ASP A 126 -45.39 46.24 -32.66
C ASP A 126 -46.07 45.13 -33.48
N ASP A 127 -45.32 44.09 -33.87
CA ASP A 127 -45.78 42.95 -34.67
C ASP A 127 -46.35 41.81 -33.79
N PRO A 128 -47.30 41.00 -34.31
CA PRO A 128 -47.82 39.84 -33.58
C PRO A 128 -46.69 38.88 -33.22
N LEU A 129 -46.65 38.46 -31.95
CA LEU A 129 -45.61 37.58 -31.41
C LEU A 129 -45.41 36.33 -32.27
N ASP A 130 -44.15 36.03 -32.58
CA ASP A 130 -43.75 34.77 -33.18
C ASP A 130 -43.90 33.64 -32.15
N ASP A 131 -44.56 32.54 -32.54
CA ASP A 131 -44.81 31.38 -31.69
C ASP A 131 -43.49 30.76 -31.17
N ASP A 132 -42.41 30.87 -31.95
CA ASP A 132 -41.09 30.36 -31.59
C ASP A 132 -40.44 31.16 -30.44
N ILE A 133 -40.59 32.49 -30.45
CA ILE A 133 -40.10 33.37 -29.37
C ILE A 133 -40.84 33.05 -28.06
N THR A 134 -42.15 32.84 -28.15
CA THR A 134 -43.02 32.54 -27.01
C THR A 134 -42.72 31.16 -26.40
N ALA A 135 -42.49 30.15 -27.24
CA ALA A 135 -42.10 28.81 -26.80
C ALA A 135 -40.72 28.80 -26.11
N ARG A 136 -39.77 29.57 -26.64
CA ARG A 136 -38.40 29.67 -26.12
C ARG A 136 -38.32 30.42 -24.80
N LEU A 137 -39.15 31.46 -24.60
CA LEU A 137 -39.33 32.14 -23.31
C LEU A 137 -39.91 31.22 -22.23
N ASN A 138 -40.97 30.47 -22.56
CA ASN A 138 -41.55 29.52 -21.62
C ASN A 138 -40.55 28.42 -21.22
N PHE A 139 -39.75 27.94 -22.17
CA PHE A 139 -38.68 26.99 -21.88
C PHE A 139 -37.64 27.59 -20.93
N LEU A 140 -37.10 28.78 -21.22
CA LEU A 140 -36.08 29.41 -20.39
C LEU A 140 -36.60 29.75 -18.98
N ALA A 141 -37.83 30.24 -18.85
CA ALA A 141 -38.44 30.61 -17.56
C ALA A 141 -38.60 29.41 -16.60
N VAL A 142 -38.84 28.20 -17.13
CA VAL A 142 -38.94 26.97 -16.33
C VAL A 142 -37.59 26.56 -15.73
N PHE A 143 -36.48 26.88 -16.39
CA PHE A 143 -35.13 26.50 -15.94
C PHE A 143 -34.43 27.56 -15.07
N THR A 144 -34.99 28.77 -14.97
CA THR A 144 -34.49 29.86 -14.11
C THR A 144 -35.27 30.00 -12.80
N SER A 145 -36.36 29.23 -12.62
CA SER A 145 -37.18 29.17 -11.38
C SER A 145 -36.63 28.16 -10.38
#